data_AF-A0A1H1GU55-F1
#
_entry.id   AF-A0A1H1GU55-F1
#
_cell.length_a   1.000
_cell.length_b   1.000
_cell.length_c   1.000
_cell.angle_alpha   90.00
_cell.angle_beta   90.00
_cell.angle_gamma   90.00
#
_symmetry.space_group_name_H-M   'P 1'
#
loop_
_entity.id
_entity.type
_entity.pdbx_description
1 polymer ?
#
loop_
_entity_poly.entity_id
_entity_poly.type
_entity_poly.pdbx_seq_one_letter_code
_entity_poly.pdbx_strand_id
1 'polypeptide(L)' 'MSQATPGDDVPVYPKDLVALFVVSLFFGLLIAAWLRPIEASAEFVFSVSSGAVLLMFFLFVPVMGIRLFFEDWKDDENED' A
#
# COMPACT_ATOMS: atom_id res chain seq x y z
N MET A 1 5.73 24.53 28.23
CA MET A 1 5.29 23.28 27.56
C MET A 1 4.79 23.71 26.18
N SER A 2 5.49 23.31 25.12
CA SER A 2 5.12 23.68 23.75
C SER A 2 3.78 23.03 23.42
N GLN A 3 2.73 23.82 23.23
CA GLN A 3 1.51 23.33 22.60
C GLN A 3 1.89 22.88 21.20
N ALA A 4 1.83 21.57 20.95
CA ALA A 4 1.77 21.08 19.58
C ALA A 4 0.52 21.69 18.95
N THR A 5 0.70 22.61 18.00
CA THR A 5 -0.36 23.05 17.11
C THR A 5 -0.85 21.79 16.38
N PRO A 6 -2.16 21.49 16.33
CA PRO A 6 -2.67 20.32 15.59
C PRO A 6 -2.52 20.62 14.09
N GLY A 7 -1.33 20.36 13.57
CA GLY A 7 -1.01 20.44 12.15
C GLY A 7 -0.91 19.02 11.62
N ASP A 8 -2.02 18.57 11.01
CA ASP A 8 -2.08 17.57 9.94
C ASP A 8 -1.42 16.21 10.22
N ASP A 9 -1.88 15.52 11.28
CA ASP A 9 -1.70 14.07 11.33
C ASP A 9 -2.46 13.45 10.14
N VAL A 10 -1.73 12.96 9.13
CA VAL A 10 -2.33 12.27 7.97
C VAL A 10 -3.10 11.05 8.49
N PRO A 11 -4.44 11.05 8.40
CA PRO A 11 -5.23 9.99 9.02
C PRO A 11 -5.09 8.69 8.24
N VAL A 12 -4.50 7.67 8.87
CA VAL A 12 -4.39 6.32 8.32
C VAL A 12 -5.61 5.50 8.73
N TYR A 13 -6.35 4.99 7.75
CA TYR A 13 -7.54 4.19 7.99
C TYR A 13 -7.25 2.71 7.72
N PRO A 14 -8.04 1.78 8.31
CA PRO A 14 -7.91 0.35 8.00
C PRO A 14 -8.04 0.02 6.51
N LYS A 15 -8.86 0.79 5.76
CA LYS A 15 -8.99 0.65 4.30
C LYS A 15 -7.66 0.86 3.57
N ASP A 16 -6.81 1.75 4.07
CA ASP A 16 -5.52 2.08 3.45
C ASP A 16 -4.54 0.92 3.64
N LEU A 17 -4.57 0.28 4.82
CA LEU A 17 -3.78 -0.91 5.11
C LEU A 17 -4.21 -2.10 4.25
N VAL A 18 -5.51 -2.26 4.01
CA VAL A 18 -6.03 -3.31 3.11
C VAL A 18 -5.60 -3.05 1.67
N ALA A 19 -5.73 -1.81 1.18
CA ALA A 19 -5.28 -1.43 -0.16
C ALA A 19 -3.78 -1.68 -0.33
N LEU A 20 -2.97 -1.24 0.63
CA LEU A 20 -1.54 -1.47 0.66
C LEU A 20 -1.20 -2.97 0.64
N PHE A 21 -1.88 -3.78 1.45
CA PHE A 21 -1.67 -5.22 1.49
C PHE A 21 -1.98 -5.90 0.15
N VAL A 22 -3.12 -5.58 -0.46
CA VAL A 22 -3.55 -6.14 -1.75
C VAL A 22 -2.57 -5.76 -2.85
N VAL A 23 -2.20 -4.48 -2.95
CA VAL A 23 -1.26 -3.98 -3.97
C VAL A 23 0.11 -4.62 -3.79
N SER A 24 0.60 -4.72 -2.55
CA SER A 24 1.90 -5.32 -2.25
C SER A 24 1.94 -6.82 -2.56
N LEU A 25 0.87 -7.57 -2.24
CA LEU A 25 0.75 -8.98 -2.61
C LEU A 25 0.74 -9.17 -4.13
N PHE A 26 -0.02 -8.34 -4.84
CA PHE A 26 -0.11 -8.41 -6.30
C PHE A 26 1.25 -8.19 -6.96
N PHE A 27 1.98 -7.14 -6.57
CA PHE A 27 3.31 -6.87 -7.10
C PHE A 27 4.35 -7.89 -6.60
N GLY A 28 4.25 -8.38 -5.38
CA GLY A 28 5.11 -9.46 -4.86
C GLY A 28 4.94 -10.74 -5.66
N LEU A 29 3.71 -11.07 -6.05
CA LEU A 29 3.40 -12.17 -6.96
C LEU A 29 3.99 -11.95 -8.34
N LEU A 30 3.83 -10.75 -8.90
CA LEU A 30 4.38 -10.39 -10.21
C LEU A 30 5.91 -10.53 -10.25
N ILE A 31 6.59 -10.05 -9.21
CA ILE A 31 8.05 -10.16 -9.06
C ILE A 31 8.45 -11.63 -8.93
N ALA A 32 7.79 -12.41 -8.07
CA ALA A 32 8.10 -13.83 -7.89
C ALA A 32 7.91 -14.64 -9.19
N ALA A 33 6.81 -14.38 -9.91
CA ALA A 33 6.52 -14.99 -11.21
C ALA A 33 7.54 -14.61 -12.28
N TRP A 34 8.19 -13.44 -12.15
CA TRP A 34 9.26 -13.03 -13.07
C TRP A 34 10.61 -13.68 -12.72
N LEU A 35 10.90 -13.87 -11.43
CA LEU A 35 12.16 -14.48 -10.98
C LEU A 35 12.19 -15.99 -11.15
N ARG A 36 11.04 -16.66 -11.02
CA ARG A 36 10.96 -18.12 -11.00
C ARG A 36 9.70 -18.63 -11.71
N PRO A 37 9.74 -19.88 -12.22
CA PRO A 37 8.54 -20.56 -12.70
C PRO A 37 7.45 -20.56 -11.62
N ILE A 38 6.21 -20.33 -12.04
CA ILE A 38 5.06 -20.34 -11.15
C ILE A 38 4.78 -21.79 -10.75
N GLU A 39 5.20 -22.14 -9.54
CA GLU A 39 5.02 -23.47 -8.96
C GLU A 39 4.48 -23.35 -7.54
N ALA A 40 3.65 -24.29 -7.12
CA ALA A 40 3.14 -24.36 -5.75
C ALA A 40 4.20 -24.94 -4.80
N SER A 41 5.36 -24.27 -4.71
CA SER A 41 6.47 -24.64 -3.85
C SER A 41 6.59 -23.66 -2.67
N ALA A 42 7.14 -24.15 -1.55
CA ALA A 42 7.39 -23.30 -0.38
C ALA A 42 8.33 -22.13 -0.72
N GLU A 43 9.27 -22.35 -1.64
CA GLU A 43 10.20 -21.32 -2.12
C GLU A 43 9.50 -20.23 -2.92
N PHE A 44 8.54 -20.58 -3.78
CA PHE A 44 7.75 -19.60 -4.52
C PHE A 44 6.91 -18.76 -3.56
N VAL A 45 6.21 -19.39 -2.62
CA VAL A 45 5.41 -18.67 -1.60
C VAL A 45 6.29 -17.75 -0.75
N PHE A 46 7.49 -18.19 -0.37
CA PHE A 46 8.45 -17.37 0.35
C PHE A 46 8.93 -16.17 -0.49
N SER A 47 9.17 -16.36 -1.79
CA SER A 47 9.55 -15.28 -2.71
C SER A 47 8.43 -14.26 -2.86
N VAL A 48 7.17 -14.69 -3.01
CA VAL A 48 5.99 -13.81 -3.07
C VAL A 48 5.87 -13.02 -1.77
N SER A 49 5.95 -13.71 -0.63
CA SER A 49 5.74 -13.11 0.69
C SER A 49 6.84 -12.11 1.04
N SER A 50 8.11 -12.46 0.81
CA SER A 50 9.23 -11.55 1.05
C SER A 50 9.17 -10.33 0.14
N GLY A 51 8.85 -10.50 -1.14
CA GLY A 51 8.62 -9.40 -2.08
C GLY A 51 7.47 -8.50 -1.63
N ALA A 52 6.33 -9.08 -1.25
CA ALA A 52 5.17 -8.34 -0.77
C ALA A 52 5.47 -7.56 0.52
N VAL A 53 6.18 -8.14 1.48
CA VAL A 53 6.57 -7.44 2.72
C VAL A 53 7.49 -6.26 2.41
N LEU A 54 8.51 -6.45 1.56
CA LEU A 54 9.40 -5.35 1.14
C LEU A 54 8.62 -4.24 0.44
N LEU A 55 7.74 -4.61 -0.50
CA LEU A 55 6.88 -3.67 -1.19
C LEU A 55 5.96 -2.93 -0.23
N MET A 56 5.43 -3.58 0.80
CA MET A 56 4.56 -2.94 1.79
C MET A 56 5.26 -1.77 2.48
N PHE A 57 6.55 -1.89 2.81
CA PHE A 57 7.33 -0.79 3.38
C PHE A 57 7.57 0.34 2.37
N PHE A 58 7.91 0.02 1.12
CA PHE A 58 8.17 1.03 0.09
C PHE A 58 6.90 1.72 -0.41
N LEU A 59 5.80 0.98 -0.50
CA LEU A 59 4.53 1.44 -1.05
C LEU A 59 3.66 2.15 -0.01
N PHE A 60 4.00 2.09 1.28
CA PHE A 60 3.23 2.76 2.34
C PHE A 60 3.02 4.25 2.05
N VAL A 61 4.11 4.99 1.82
CA VAL A 61 4.07 6.43 1.53
C VAL A 61 3.29 6.75 0.24
N PRO A 62 3.60 6.14 -0.92
CA PRO A 62 2.88 6.47 -2.14
C PRO A 62 1.41 6.03 -2.11
N VAL A 63 1.06 4.91 -1.48
CA VAL A 63 -0.35 4.49 -1.34
C VAL A 63 -1.12 5.50 -0.51
N MET A 64 -0.56 5.96 0.62
CA MET A 64 -1.18 7.01 1.43
C MET A 64 -1.31 8.32 0.65
N GLY A 65 -0.26 8.72 -0.08
CA GLY A 65 -0.28 9.93 -0.91
C GLY A 65 -1.35 9.89 -1.98
N ILE A 66 -1.40 8.82 -2.79
CA ILE A 66 -2.39 8.65 -3.87
C ILE A 66 -3.82 8.69 -3.30
N ARG A 67 -4.05 8.05 -2.16
CA ARG A 67 -5.39 8.04 -1.53
C ARG A 67 -5.82 9.45 -1.09
N LEU A 68 -4.92 10.24 -0.51
CA LEU A 68 -5.23 11.64 -0.15
C LEU A 68 -5.63 12.45 -1.39
N PHE A 69 -4.90 12.30 -2.50
CA PHE A 69 -5.25 12.96 -3.76
C PHE A 69 -6.63 12.54 -4.30
N PHE A 70 -6.98 11.25 -4.20
CA PHE A 70 -8.31 10.78 -4.63
C PHE A 70 -9.44 11.23 -3.70
N GLU A 71 -9.18 11.37 -2.40
CA GLU A 71 -10.17 11.85 -1.45
C GLU A 71 -10.52 13.31 -1.73
N ASP A 72 -9.50 14.15 -1.94
CA ASP A 72 -9.64 15.56 -2.36
C ASP A 72 -10.49 15.66 -3.65
N TRP A 73 -10.16 14.86 -4.67
CA TRP A 73 -10.90 14.86 -5.93
C TRP A 73 -12.36 14.40 -5.81
N LYS A 74 -12.65 13.42 -4.94
CA LYS A 74 -14.01 12.90 -4.77
C LYS A 74 -14.89 13.90 -4.01
N ASP A 75 -14.33 14.66 -3.08
CA ASP A 75 -15.11 15.61 -2.31
C ASP A 75 -15.58 16.78 -3.21
N ASP A 76 -14.76 17.21 -4.18
CA ASP A 76 -15.13 18.17 -5.22
C ASP A 76 -16.29 17.68 -6.12
N GLU A 77 -16.36 16.38 -6.45
CA GLU A 77 -17.41 15.82 -7.34
C GLU A 77 -18.80 15.75 -6.67
N ASN A 78 -18.87 15.76 -5.34
CA ASN A 78 -20.15 15.64 -4.60
C ASN A 78 -20.76 16.99 -4.20
N GLU A 79 -20.14 18.13 -4.56
CA GLU A 79 -20.66 19.48 -4.27
C GLU A 79 -21.50 20.09 -5.42
N ASP A 80 -21.61 19.41 -6.57
CA ASP A 80 -22.45 19.78 -7.73
C ASP A 80 -23.79 19.00 -7.80
#